data_AF-A0A948TKF7-F1
#
_entry.id   AF-A0A948TKF7-F1
#
_cell.length_a   1.000
_cell.length_b   1.000
_cell.length_c   1.000
_cell.angle_alpha   90.00
_cell.angle_beta   90.00
_cell.angle_gamma   90.00
#
_symmetry.space_group_name_H-M   'P 1'
#
loop_
_entity.id
_entity.type
_entity.pdbx_description
1 polymer ?
#
loop_
_entity_poly.entity_id
_entity_poly.type
_entity_poly.pdbx_seq_one_letter_code
_entity_poly.pdbx_strand_id
1 'polypeptide(L)'
;MTEEEKINIKEQFNYIVKNGIAPILKSAGFRKKGNNFHAHAGELDWCINIQKDGWGFDRYFNQWGFTINIGVTWSDYAICLFNKV
;
A
#
# COMPACT_ATOMS: atom_id res chain seq x y z
N MET A 1 -18.31 0.33 17.59
CA MET A 1 -18.43 0.42 16.14
C MET A 1 -19.39 -0.66 15.69
N THR A 2 -20.52 -0.27 15.11
CA THR A 2 -21.54 -1.17 14.56
C THR A 2 -21.00 -1.86 13.30
N GLU A 3 -21.65 -2.93 12.85
CA GLU A 3 -21.28 -3.59 11.58
C GLU A 3 -21.48 -2.64 10.38
N GLU A 4 -22.46 -1.74 10.45
CA GLU A 4 -22.72 -0.73 9.43
C GLU A 4 -21.56 0.28 9.33
N GLU A 5 -21.04 0.76 10.47
CA GLU A 5 -19.87 1.64 10.52
C GLU A 5 -18.61 0.94 9.96
N LYS A 6 -18.42 -0.35 10.24
CA LYS A 6 -17.30 -1.15 9.67
C LYS A 6 -17.41 -1.27 8.14
N ILE A 7 -18.61 -1.53 7.62
CA ILE A 7 -18.86 -1.62 6.18
C ILE A 7 -18.55 -0.28 5.52
N ASN A 8 -19.02 0.82 6.11
CA ASN A 8 -18.78 2.17 5.63
C ASN A 8 -17.27 2.49 5.51
N ILE A 9 -16.47 2.21 6.56
CA ILE A 9 -15.02 2.42 6.52
C ILE A 9 -14.34 1.59 5.43
N LYS A 10 -14.74 0.33 5.28
CA LYS A 10 -14.19 -0.55 4.23
C LYS A 10 -14.48 0.00 2.83
N GLU A 11 -15.68 0.54 2.61
CA GLU A 11 -16.07 1.15 1.35
C GLU A 11 -15.29 2.44 1.08
N GLN A 12 -15.16 3.33 2.08
CA GLN A 12 -14.34 4.54 1.98
C GLN A 12 -12.88 4.20 1.64
N PHE A 13 -12.26 3.23 2.32
CA PHE A 13 -10.91 2.78 2.00
C PHE A 13 -10.79 2.31 0.55
N ASN A 14 -11.71 1.44 0.11
CA ASN A 14 -11.68 0.91 -1.25
C ASN A 14 -11.87 2.03 -2.29
N TYR A 15 -12.71 3.02 -1.98
CA TYR A 15 -12.92 4.19 -2.82
C TYR A 15 -11.64 5.02 -2.96
N ILE A 16 -10.95 5.34 -1.85
CA ILE A 16 -9.70 6.09 -1.85
C ILE A 16 -8.62 5.36 -2.64
N VAL A 17 -8.46 4.04 -2.42
CA VAL A 17 -7.46 3.24 -3.15
C VAL A 17 -7.78 3.19 -4.64
N LYS A 18 -9.05 2.97 -5.01
CA LYS A 18 -9.46 2.80 -6.41
C LYS A 18 -9.39 4.10 -7.20
N ASN A 19 -9.88 5.20 -6.63
CA ASN A 19 -10.11 6.45 -7.35
C ASN A 19 -9.04 7.51 -7.09
N GLY A 20 -8.35 7.46 -5.95
CA GLY A 20 -7.25 8.39 -5.63
C GLY A 20 -5.88 7.78 -5.91
N ILE A 21 -5.52 6.75 -5.15
CA ILE A 21 -4.13 6.24 -5.14
C ILE A 21 -3.78 5.47 -6.41
N ALA A 22 -4.64 4.53 -6.83
CA ALA A 22 -4.31 3.65 -7.94
C ALA A 22 -4.09 4.37 -9.29
N PRO A 23 -4.89 5.37 -9.68
CA PRO A 23 -4.66 6.10 -10.93
C PRO A 23 -3.30 6.82 -10.93
N ILE A 24 -2.94 7.47 -9.81
CA ILE A 24 -1.67 8.19 -9.66
C ILE A 24 -0.49 7.22 -9.82
N LEU A 25 -0.48 6.12 -9.05
CA LEU A 25 0.62 5.15 -9.12
C LEU A 25 0.69 4.45 -10.47
N LYS A 26 -0.45 4.12 -11.10
CA LYS A 26 -0.46 3.54 -12.45
C LYS A 26 0.10 4.50 -13.50
N SER A 27 -0.20 5.79 -13.38
CA SER A 27 0.35 6.81 -14.29
C SER A 27 1.86 6.94 -14.16
N ALA A 28 2.40 6.66 -12.98
CA ALA A 28 3.84 6.58 -12.71
C ALA A 28 4.48 5.22 -13.08
N GLY A 29 3.75 4.32 -13.74
CA GLY A 29 4.26 3.03 -14.22
C GLY A 29 4.11 1.84 -13.27
N PHE A 30 3.47 2.01 -12.11
CA PHE A 30 3.25 0.90 -11.18
C PHE A 30 2.17 -0.07 -11.67
N ARG A 31 2.46 -1.37 -11.55
CA ARG A 31 1.49 -2.45 -11.70
C ARG A 31 0.87 -2.79 -10.34
N LYS A 32 -0.44 -3.03 -10.30
CA LYS A 32 -1.19 -3.28 -9.05
C LYS A 32 -1.57 -4.75 -8.89
N LYS A 33 -1.38 -5.31 -7.69
CA LYS A 33 -1.91 -6.62 -7.26
C LYS A 33 -2.45 -6.53 -5.84
N GLY A 34 -3.77 -6.63 -5.67
CA GLY A 34 -4.40 -6.34 -4.38
C GLY A 34 -4.14 -4.89 -3.97
N ASN A 35 -3.64 -4.66 -2.76
CA ASN A 35 -3.20 -3.33 -2.30
C ASN A 35 -1.70 -3.07 -2.51
N ASN A 36 -1.01 -3.97 -3.22
CA ASN A 36 0.39 -3.81 -3.56
C ASN A 36 0.53 -3.17 -4.94
N PHE A 37 1.53 -2.32 -5.06
CA PHE A 37 1.95 -1.65 -6.27
C PHE A 37 3.43 -1.90 -6.46
N HIS A 38 3.82 -2.27 -7.67
CA HIS A 38 5.19 -2.58 -8.02
C HIS A 38 5.59 -1.83 -9.28
N ALA A 39 6.69 -1.11 -9.24
CA ALA A 39 7.35 -0.55 -10.41
C ALA A 39 8.79 -1.05 -10.47
N HIS A 40 9.25 -1.28 -11.69
CA HIS A 40 10.63 -1.65 -11.97
C HIS A 40 11.22 -0.57 -12.88
N ALA A 41 12.33 0.03 -12.47
CA ALA A 41 12.99 1.11 -13.19
C ALA A 41 14.51 0.88 -13.20
N GLY A 42 15.00 0.23 -14.25
CA GLY A 42 16.41 -0.17 -14.34
C GLY A 42 16.78 -1.14 -13.23
N GLU A 43 17.69 -0.75 -12.35
CA GLU A 43 18.17 -1.58 -11.24
C GLU A 43 17.35 -1.45 -9.95
N LEU A 44 16.31 -0.62 -9.96
CA LEU A 44 15.44 -0.34 -8.83
C LEU A 44 14.12 -1.10 -8.93
N ASP A 45 13.85 -1.91 -7.91
CA ASP A 45 12.51 -2.41 -7.62
C ASP A 45 11.85 -1.54 -6.54
N TRP A 46 10.69 -0.98 -6.87
CA TRP A 46 9.92 -0.13 -5.97
C TRP A 46 8.58 -0.78 -5.65
N CYS A 47 8.41 -1.13 -4.38
CA CYS A 47 7.18 -1.66 -3.81
C CYS A 47 6.46 -0.60 -2.98
N ILE A 48 5.16 -0.44 -3.19
CA ILE A 48 4.27 0.34 -2.32
C ILE A 48 3.10 -0.56 -1.90
N ASN A 49 2.81 -0.64 -0.61
CA ASN A 49 1.66 -1.37 -0.08
C ASN A 49 0.73 -0.42 0.69
N ILE A 50 -0.56 -0.45 0.36
CA ILE A 50 -1.59 0.28 1.10
C ILE A 50 -2.23 -0.67 2.12
N GLN A 51 -1.72 -0.61 3.36
CA GLN A 51 -2.11 -1.49 4.44
C GLN A 51 -3.28 -0.90 5.22
N LYS A 52 -4.36 -1.66 5.36
CA LYS A 52 -5.45 -1.32 6.28
C LYS A 52 -4.94 -1.42 7.70
N ASP A 53 -5.32 -0.48 8.56
CA ASP A 53 -5.17 -0.68 9.98
C ASP A 53 -5.99 -1.92 10.39
N GLY A 54 -5.40 -2.80 11.20
CA GLY A 54 -6.04 -4.03 11.67
C GLY A 54 -7.23 -3.76 12.59
N TRP A 55 -7.22 -2.63 13.29
CA TRP A 55 -8.34 -2.18 14.12
C TRP A 55 -9.31 -1.27 13.35
N GLY A 56 -8.86 -0.72 12.23
CA GLY A 56 -9.64 0.00 11.23
C GLY A 56 -10.33 1.27 11.70
N PHE A 57 -10.42 1.53 13.00
CA PHE A 57 -11.05 2.71 13.60
C PHE A 57 -10.57 2.88 15.04
N ASP A 58 -9.98 4.03 15.32
CA ASP A 58 -9.67 4.48 16.67
C ASP A 58 -10.90 5.19 17.27
N ARG A 59 -11.53 4.56 18.28
CA ARG A 59 -12.69 5.14 18.96
C ARG A 59 -12.35 6.34 19.84
N TYR A 60 -11.12 6.40 20.39
CA TYR A 60 -10.71 7.49 21.25
C TYR A 60 -10.52 8.77 20.45
N PHE A 61 -9.96 8.67 19.24
CA PHE A 61 -9.76 9.80 18.35
C PHE A 61 -10.88 10.00 17.32
N ASN A 62 -11.88 9.12 17.28
CA ASN A 62 -12.97 9.11 16.29
C ASN A 62 -12.46 9.19 14.84
N GLN A 63 -11.39 8.45 14.56
CA GLN A 63 -10.68 8.49 13.28
C GLN A 63 -10.36 7.09 12.81
N TRP A 64 -10.32 6.90 11.49
CA TRP A 64 -9.74 5.70 10.90
C TRP A 64 -8.61 6.08 9.95
N GLY A 65 -7.66 5.16 9.80
CA GLY A 65 -6.48 5.38 8.98
C GLY A 65 -6.06 4.13 8.22
N PHE A 66 -5.04 4.33 7.40
CA PHE A 66 -4.32 3.27 6.71
C PHE A 66 -2.85 3.68 6.56
N THR A 67 -1.99 2.70 6.40
CA THR A 67 -0.55 2.92 6.25
C THR A 67 -0.17 2.78 4.79
N ILE A 68 0.71 3.66 4.32
CA ILE A 68 1.39 3.50 3.03
C ILE A 68 2.81 3.02 3.35
N ASN A 69 3.05 1.73 3.17
CA ASN A 69 4.38 1.17 3.32
C ASN A 69 5.13 1.31 2.00
N ILE A 70 6.38 1.73 2.06
CA ILE A 70 7.23 1.93 0.88
C ILE A 70 8.52 1.13 1.08
N GLY A 71 8.87 0.32 0.07
CA GLY A 71 10.12 -0.42 0.02
C GLY A 71 10.81 -0.17 -1.32
N VAL A 72 12.11 0.07 -1.27
CA VAL A 72 12.96 0.23 -2.44
C VAL A 72 14.14 -0.72 -2.32
N THR A 73 14.45 -1.42 -3.39
CA THR A 73 15.56 -2.36 -3.44
C THR A 73 16.38 -2.09 -4.69
N TRP A 74 17.69 -1.93 -4.52
CA TRP A 74 18.64 -1.90 -5.62
C TRP A 74 19.22 -3.29 -5.86
N SER A 75 19.60 -3.55 -7.10
CA SER A 75 20.21 -4.80 -7.55
C SER A 75 21.41 -5.20 -6.69
N ASP A 76 22.32 -4.25 -6.42
CA ASP A 76 23.51 -4.49 -5.60
C ASP A 76 23.17 -4.90 -4.16
N TYR A 77 22.16 -4.25 -3.57
CA TYR A 77 21.67 -4.59 -2.23
C TYR A 77 21.00 -5.97 -2.21
N ALA A 78 20.22 -6.31 -3.24
CA ALA A 78 19.62 -7.63 -3.38
C ALA A 78 20.70 -8.72 -3.53
N ILE A 79 21.75 -8.46 -4.31
CA ILE A 79 22.89 -9.36 -4.47
C ILE A 79 23.53 -9.62 -3.09
N CYS A 80 23.81 -8.59 -2.29
CA CYS A 80 24.40 -8.76 -0.96
C CYS A 80 23.51 -9.56 0.02
N LEU A 81 22.18 -9.46 -0.10
CA LEU A 81 21.23 -10.14 0.80
C LEU A 81 20.98 -11.60 0.42
N PHE A 82 20.88 -11.90 -0.87
CA PHE A 82 20.41 -13.20 -1.35
C PHE A 82 21.51 -14.07 -1.96
N ASN A 83 22.60 -13.47 -2.44
CA ASN A 83 23.83 -14.20 -2.74
C ASN A 83 24.73 -14.11 -1.51
N LYS A 84 24.55 -15.06 -0.57
CA LYS A 84 25.57 -15.30 0.46
C LYS A 84 26.93 -15.46 -0.25
N VAL A 85 27.89 -14.62 0.12
CA VAL A 85 29.31 -14.86 -0.16
C VAL A 85 29.74 -16.16 0.51
#